data_AF-A0A3B9RR32-F1
#
_entry.id   AF-A0A3B9RR32-F1
#
_cell.length_a   1.000
_cell.length_b   1.000
_cell.length_c   1.000
_cell.angle_alpha   90.00
_cell.angle_beta   90.00
_cell.angle_gamma   90.00
#
_symmetry.space_group_name_H-M   'P 1'
#
loop_
_entity.id
_entity.type
_entity.pdbx_description
1 polymer ?
#
loop_
_entity_poly.entity_id
_entity_poly.type
_entity_poly.pdbx_seq_one_letter_code
_entity_poly.pdbx_strand_id
1 'polypeptide(L)' 'GGLGASVASFLAKTHPTKMAMVGIQDEFGQVGTQDWLQQYYKLTAQEIVKQAIAIRSYR' A
#
# COMPACT_ATOMS: atom_id res chain seq x y z
N GLY A 1 -1.95 -11.88 -0.11
CA GLY A 1 -0.62 -12.35 0.34
C GLY A 1 0.37 -11.19 0.35
N GLY A 2 1.65 -11.44 0.58
CA GLY A 2 2.71 -10.40 0.56
C GLY A 2 2.95 -9.69 1.90
N LEU A 3 3.81 -8.66 1.89
CA LEU A 3 4.29 -7.97 3.09
C LEU A 3 3.15 -7.39 3.94
N GLY A 4 2.24 -6.63 3.31
CA GLY A 4 1.12 -6.00 4.01
C GLY A 4 0.21 -7.01 4.71
N ALA A 5 -0.07 -8.15 4.06
CA ALA A 5 -0.89 -9.21 4.64
C ALA A 5 -0.20 -9.92 5.82
N SER A 6 1.11 -10.15 5.75
CA SER A 6 1.89 -10.73 6.85
C SER A 6 1.86 -9.82 8.09
N VAL A 7 2.07 -8.51 7.90
CA VAL A 7 2.03 -7.53 8.99
C VAL A 7 0.61 -7.40 9.56
N ALA A 8 -0.42 -7.34 8.71
CA ALA A 8 -1.83 -7.31 9.12
C ALA A 8 -2.21 -8.51 9.98
N SER A 9 -1.81 -9.71 9.57
CA SER A 9 -2.12 -10.95 10.28
C SER A 9 -1.51 -11.00 11.67
N PHE A 10 -0.29 -10.47 11.83
CA PHE A 10 0.35 -10.35 13.13
C PHE A 10 -0.34 -9.31 14.01
N LEU A 11 -0.52 -8.08 13.50
CA LEU A 11 -1.12 -6.98 14.28
C LEU A 11 -2.57 -7.26 14.68
N ALA A 12 -3.35 -7.98 13.85
CA ALA A 12 -4.70 -8.40 14.20
C ALA A 12 -4.77 -9.23 15.49
N LYS A 13 -3.69 -9.95 15.85
CA LYS A 13 -3.61 -10.80 17.04
C LYS A 13 -2.90 -10.14 18.21
N THR A 14 -1.91 -9.29 17.95
CA THR A 14 -1.03 -8.75 19.00
C THR A 14 -1.35 -7.31 19.38
N HIS A 15 -1.65 -6.45 18.41
CA HIS A 15 -1.97 -5.05 18.65
C HIS A 15 -2.71 -4.44 17.44
N PRO A 16 -4.05 -4.56 17.40
CA PRO A 16 -4.83 -4.03 16.28
C PRO A 16 -4.56 -2.54 16.08
N THR A 17 -3.97 -2.20 14.94
CA THR A 17 -3.51 -0.85 14.61
C THR A 17 -4.06 -0.45 13.26
N LYS A 18 -4.42 0.83 13.10
CA LYS A 18 -4.80 1.38 11.79
C LYS A 18 -3.63 1.14 10.82
N MET A 19 -3.90 0.50 9.69
CA MET A 19 -2.92 0.29 8.60
C MET A 19 -3.51 0.56 7.22
N ALA A 20 -2.65 0.99 6.28
CA ALA A 20 -2.95 1.18 4.88
C ALA A 20 -1.94 0.35 4.06
N MET A 21 -2.39 -0.20 2.93
CA MET A 21 -1.55 -1.02 2.05
C MET A 21 -1.22 -0.24 0.77
N VAL A 22 0.08 -0.03 0.52
CA VAL A 22 0.58 0.50 -0.75
C VAL A 22 1.18 -0.66 -1.54
N GLY A 23 0.56 -0.95 -2.68
CA GLY A 23 0.89 -2.10 -3.52
C GLY A 23 -0.08 -2.21 -4.70
N ILE A 24 0.22 -3.13 -5.61
CA ILE A 24 -0.63 -3.43 -6.78
C ILE A 24 -1.96 -4.03 -6.28
N GLN A 25 -3.08 -3.52 -6.80
CA GLN A 25 -4.43 -3.84 -6.36
C GLN A 25 -5.05 -4.98 -7.18
N ASP A 26 -4.45 -6.17 -7.09
CA ASP A 26 -4.93 -7.39 -7.78
C ASP A 26 -5.08 -7.21 -9.29
N GLU A 27 -4.07 -6.60 -9.91
CA GLU A 27 -3.99 -6.32 -11.34
C GLU A 27 -2.81 -7.08 -11.96
N PHE A 28 -2.96 -7.49 -13.22
CA PHE A 28 -1.85 -8.06 -13.99
C PHE A 28 -0.82 -7.00 -14.37
N GLY A 29 0.42 -7.44 -14.54
CA GLY A 29 1.51 -6.60 -15.04
C GLY A 29 1.30 -6.22 -16.51
N GLN A 30 1.89 -5.09 -16.90
CA GLN A 30 1.85 -4.59 -18.27
C GLN A 30 3.21 -4.06 -18.73
N VAL A 31 3.36 -3.89 -20.04
CA VAL A 31 4.58 -3.38 -20.66
C VAL A 31 4.53 -1.85 -20.69
N GLY A 32 5.58 -1.21 -20.18
CA GLY A 32 5.73 0.23 -20.13
C GLY A 32 7.08 0.62 -19.55
N THR A 33 7.39 1.91 -19.52
CA THR A 33 8.58 2.40 -18.81
C THR A 33 8.37 2.24 -17.30
N GLN A 34 9.46 2.00 -16.57
CA GLN A 34 9.41 1.82 -15.12
C GLN A 34 8.75 3.01 -14.40
N ASP A 35 9.04 4.24 -14.82
CA ASP A 35 8.45 5.45 -14.23
C ASP A 35 6.94 5.50 -14.46
N TRP A 36 6.50 5.18 -15.68
CA TRP A 36 5.08 5.15 -16.00
C TRP A 36 4.36 4.05 -15.22
N LEU A 37 4.94 2.85 -15.10
CA LEU A 37 4.37 1.74 -14.33
C LEU A 37 4.27 2.08 -12.84
N GLN A 38 5.31 2.70 -12.26
CA GLN A 38 5.27 3.16 -10.87
C GLN A 38 4.14 4.17 -10.63
N GLN A 39 3.94 5.13 -11.55
CA GLN A 39 2.84 6.08 -11.46
C GLN A 39 1.48 5.38 -11.61
N TYR A 40 1.34 4.49 -12.59
CA TYR A 40 0.11 3.76 -12.88
C TYR A 40 -0.36 2.92 -11.68
N TYR A 41 0.53 2.09 -11.13
CA TYR A 41 0.26 1.26 -9.95
C TYR A 41 0.35 2.02 -8.62
N LYS A 42 0.59 3.34 -8.67
CA LYS A 42 0.74 4.22 -7.50
C LYS A 42 1.83 3.75 -6.51
N LEU A 43 2.89 3.17 -7.04
CA LEU A 43 4.08 2.76 -6.30
C LEU A 43 5.07 3.92 -6.20
N THR A 44 4.60 5.07 -5.71
CA THR A 44 5.37 6.32 -5.66
C THR A 44 5.49 6.84 -4.22
N ALA A 45 6.55 7.62 -3.96
CA ALA A 45 6.74 8.26 -2.66
C ALA A 45 5.57 9.18 -2.29
N GLN A 46 4.99 9.87 -3.29
CA GLN A 46 3.83 10.74 -3.11
C GLN A 46 2.60 9.96 -2.64
N GLU A 47 2.34 8.78 -3.22
CA GLU A 47 1.22 7.95 -2.78
C GLU A 47 1.43 7.43 -1.36
N ILE A 48 2.66 7.02 -1.00
CA ILE A 48 3.00 6.59 0.37
C ILE A 48 2.67 7.70 1.38
N VAL A 49 3.13 8.93 1.13
CA VAL A 49 2.87 10.08 2.01
C VAL A 49 1.38 10.35 2.12
N LYS A 50 0.65 10.32 0.99
CA LYS A 50 -0.80 10.54 0.95
C LYS A 50 -1.54 9.50 1.80
N GLN A 51 -1.21 8.21 1.68
CA GLN A 51 -1.84 7.14 2.45
C GLN A 51 -1.50 7.25 3.95
N ALA A 52 -0.27 7.61 4.30
CA ALA A 52 0.16 7.83 5.68
C ALA A 52 -0.59 9.00 6.34
N ILE A 53 -0.86 10.09 5.61
CA ILE A 53 -1.66 11.21 6.11
C ILE A 53 -3.14 10.82 6.22
N ALA A 54 -3.68 10.13 5.21
CA ALA A 54 -5.07 9.71 5.18
C ALA A 54 -5.41 8.83 6.40
N ILE A 55 -4.54 7.86 6.72
CA ILE A 55 -4.79 6.94 7.82
C ILE A 55 -4.75 7.61 9.20
N ARG A 56 -3.85 8.58 9.38
CA ARG A 56 -3.79 9.38 10.61
C ARG A 56 -5.05 10.22 10.81
N SER A 57 -5.66 10.68 9.70
CA SER A 57 -6.77 11.64 9.71
C SER A 57 -8.15 10.98 9.87
N TYR A 58 -8.25 9.67 9.65
CA TYR A 58 -9.49 8.93 9.85
C TYR A 58 -9.85 8.94 11.34
N ARG A 59 -10.92 9.65 11.74
CA ARG A 59 -11.38 9.75 13.13
C ARG A 59 -11.90 8.40 13.59
#